data_AF-A0A7Y2TZH1-F1
#
_entry.id   AF-A0A7Y2TZH1-F1
#
_cell.length_a   1.000
_cell.length_b   1.000
_cell.length_c   1.000
_cell.angle_alpha   90.00
_cell.angle_beta   90.00
_cell.angle_gamma   90.00
#
_symmetry.space_group_name_H-M   'P 1'
#
loop_
_entity.id
_entity.type
_entity.pdbx_description
1 polymer ?
#
loop_
_entity_poly.entity_id
_entity_poly.type
_entity_poly.pdbx_seq_one_letter_code
_entity_poly.pdbx_strand_id
1 'polypeptide(L)'
;MSEAMEKAVSGRVFGRSQFEDLVLVPLYAFVAALVLGAAVMLATGVDLATIGQSFVALLRGSVGSLNAVSETLTAAAPLVLAGLGLALGFRAGLFNIGA
;
A
#
# COMPACT_ATOMS: atom_id res chain seq x y z
N MET A 1 23.51 -25.87 -24.84
CA MET A 1 23.04 -25.67 -23.44
C MET A 1 23.40 -24.27 -22.96
N SER A 2 22.96 -23.24 -23.69
CA SER A 2 23.28 -21.83 -23.40
C SER A 2 22.05 -20.95 -23.65
N GLU A 3 21.34 -21.15 -24.77
CA GLU A 3 20.12 -20.38 -25.07
C GLU A 3 18.94 -20.60 -24.11
N ALA A 4 18.73 -21.83 -23.64
CA ALA A 4 17.65 -22.13 -22.68
C ALA A 4 17.93 -21.53 -21.29
N MET A 5 19.22 -21.42 -20.91
CA MET A 5 19.64 -20.80 -19.65
C MET A 5 19.64 -19.27 -19.77
N GLU A 6 19.99 -18.73 -20.93
CA GLU A 6 19.92 -17.30 -21.24
C GLU A 6 18.46 -16.80 -21.27
N LYS A 7 17.51 -17.54 -21.84
CA LYS A 7 16.08 -17.23 -21.76
C LYS A 7 15.51 -17.37 -20.34
N ALA A 8 16.02 -18.31 -19.55
CA ALA A 8 15.60 -18.47 -18.15
C ALA A 8 16.14 -17.34 -17.25
N VAL A 9 17.26 -16.72 -17.60
CA VAL A 9 17.89 -15.60 -16.87
C VAL A 9 17.42 -14.23 -17.37
N SER A 10 17.07 -14.10 -18.66
CA SER A 10 16.67 -12.83 -19.32
C SER A 10 15.21 -12.38 -19.03
N GLY A 11 14.50 -13.10 -18.15
CA GLY A 11 13.09 -12.85 -17.86
C GLY A 11 12.85 -11.97 -16.63
N ARG A 12 13.37 -10.74 -16.59
CA ARG A 12 12.84 -9.66 -15.73
C ARG A 12 13.43 -8.30 -16.11
N VAL A 13 13.26 -7.92 -17.38
CA VAL A 13 13.38 -6.51 -17.75
C VAL A 13 12.26 -5.78 -17.01
N PHE A 14 12.61 -4.87 -16.09
CA PHE A 14 11.68 -3.94 -15.47
C PHE A 14 11.04 -3.08 -16.58
N GLY A 15 9.89 -3.53 -17.10
CA GLY A 15 9.08 -2.85 -18.09
C GLY A 15 8.28 -1.71 -17.46
N ARG A 16 7.86 -0.75 -18.29
CA ARG A 16 7.10 0.43 -17.84
C ARG A 16 5.86 0.05 -17.01
N SER A 17 5.18 -1.04 -17.35
CA SER A 17 4.02 -1.56 -16.61
C SER A 17 4.34 -1.96 -15.16
N GLN A 18 5.52 -2.52 -14.89
CA GLN A 18 5.89 -2.92 -13.53
C GLN A 18 6.18 -1.72 -12.63
N PHE A 19 6.64 -0.61 -13.21
CA PHE A 19 6.78 0.65 -12.47
C PHE A 19 5.42 1.27 -12.14
N GLU A 20 4.48 1.23 -13.08
CA GLU A 20 3.10 1.67 -12.85
C GLU A 20 2.46 0.89 -11.70
N ASP A 21 2.58 -0.44 -11.72
CA ASP A 21 2.03 -1.32 -10.68
C ASP A 21 2.72 -1.11 -9.32
N LEU A 22 4.04 -0.91 -9.29
CA LEU A 22 4.80 -0.81 -8.05
C LEU A 22 4.74 0.57 -7.39
N VAL A 23 4.56 1.64 -8.18
CA VAL A 23 4.66 3.02 -7.70
C VAL A 23 3.38 3.80 -7.91
N LEU A 24 2.82 3.81 -9.11
CA LEU A 24 1.64 4.62 -9.41
C LEU A 24 0.39 4.08 -8.71
N VAL A 25 0.19 2.76 -8.69
CA VAL A 25 -0.97 2.15 -8.04
C VAL A 25 -1.00 2.43 -6.53
N PRO A 26 0.07 2.19 -5.74
CA PRO A 26 0.09 2.54 -4.32
C PRO A 26 -0.05 4.04 -4.07
N LEU A 27 0.57 4.89 -4.90
CA LEU A 27 0.46 6.34 -4.76
C LEU A 27 -0.99 6.81 -4.99
N TYR A 28 -1.66 6.28 -6.00
CA TYR A 28 -3.07 6.58 -6.25
C TYR A 28 -3.95 6.12 -5.10
N ALA A 29 -3.74 4.89 -4.59
CA ALA A 29 -4.46 4.38 -3.43
C ALA A 29 -4.26 5.26 -2.18
N PHE A 30 -3.03 5.73 -1.94
CA PHE A 30 -2.72 6.65 -0.85
C PHE A 30 -3.47 7.98 -0.98
N VAL A 31 -3.44 8.61 -2.16
CA VAL A 31 -4.17 9.86 -2.41
C VAL A 31 -5.68 9.65 -2.27
N ALA A 32 -6.21 8.55 -2.82
CA ALA A 32 -7.63 8.21 -2.70
C ALA A 32 -8.05 8.02 -1.23
N ALA A 33 -7.21 7.37 -0.42
CA ALA A 33 -7.46 7.22 1.01
C ALA A 33 -7.51 8.57 1.75
N LEU A 34 -6.61 9.50 1.43
CA LEU A 34 -6.64 10.85 2.00
C LEU A 34 -7.91 11.61 1.59
N VAL A 35 -8.28 11.56 0.31
CA VAL A 35 -9.50 12.21 -0.20
C VAL A 35 -10.74 11.61 0.46
N LEU A 36 -10.82 10.28 0.56
CA LEU A 36 -11.94 9.61 1.21
C LEU A 36 -12.02 9.98 2.70
N GLY A 37 -10.89 10.00 3.41
CA GLY A 37 -10.83 10.44 4.80
C GLY A 37 -11.30 11.88 4.98
N ALA A 38 -10.87 12.79 4.11
CA ALA A 38 -11.34 14.18 4.09
C ALA A 38 -12.84 14.26 3.82
N ALA A 39 -13.36 13.50 2.85
CA ALA A 39 -14.78 13.46 2.52
C ALA A 39 -15.63 12.96 3.70
N VAL A 40 -15.17 11.92 4.41
CA VAL A 40 -15.84 11.43 5.63
C VAL A 40 -15.85 12.49 6.72
N MET A 41 -14.73 13.17 6.97
CA MET A 41 -14.67 14.26 7.96
C MET A 41 -15.58 15.44 7.60
N LEU A 42 -15.65 15.80 6.32
CA LEU A 42 -16.59 16.82 5.84
C LEU A 42 -18.04 16.39 6.06
N ALA A 43 -18.36 15.12 5.75
CA ALA A 43 -19.70 14.58 5.92
C ALA A 43 -20.15 14.55 7.39
N THR A 44 -19.21 14.49 8.34
CA THR A 44 -19.49 14.56 9.79
C THR A 44 -19.47 15.98 10.35
N GLY A 45 -19.34 17.01 9.51
CA GLY A 45 -19.40 18.42 9.91
C GLY A 45 -18.09 19.00 10.44
N VAL A 46 -16.95 18.36 10.18
CA VAL A 46 -15.63 18.90 10.54
C VAL A 46 -15.25 20.02 9.57
N ASP A 47 -14.76 21.15 10.09
CA ASP A 47 -14.31 22.27 9.27
C ASP A 47 -12.98 21.97 8.53
N LEU A 48 -12.74 22.69 7.41
CA LEU A 48 -11.56 22.47 6.57
C LEU A 48 -10.23 22.69 7.29
N ALA A 49 -10.18 23.64 8.24
CA ALA A 49 -8.97 23.95 8.97
C ALA A 49 -8.57 22.75 9.86
N THR A 50 -9.54 22.18 10.57
CA THR A 50 -9.40 21.01 11.44
C THR A 50 -9.08 19.75 10.65
N ILE A 51 -9.63 19.59 9.45
CA ILE A 51 -9.26 18.50 8.54
C ILE A 51 -7.77 18.61 8.17
N GLY A 52 -7.30 19.81 7.81
CA GLY A 52 -5.88 20.06 7.52
C GLY A 52 -4.99 19.73 8.73
N GLN A 53 -5.37 20.17 9.92
CA GLN A 53 -4.64 19.84 11.15
C GLN A 53 -4.64 18.34 11.45
N SER A 54 -5.74 17.63 11.15
CA SER A 54 -5.84 16.18 11.33
C SER A 54 -4.85 15.42 10.45
N PHE A 55 -4.65 15.83 9.19
CA PHE A 55 -3.64 15.22 8.33
C PHE A 55 -2.21 15.54 8.77
N VAL A 56 -1.95 16.76 9.27
CA VAL A 56 -0.65 17.10 9.86
C VAL A 56 -0.39 16.27 11.12
N ALA A 57 -1.40 16.08 11.97
CA ALA A 57 -1.33 15.24 13.15
C ALA A 57 -1.08 13.76 12.78
N LEU A 58 -1.74 13.26 11.73
CA LEU A 58 -1.51 11.90 11.20
C LEU A 58 -0.05 11.72 10.73
N LEU A 59 0.50 12.69 9.99
CA LEU A 59 1.91 12.65 9.58
C LEU A 59 2.87 12.66 10.78
N ARG A 60 2.63 13.55 11.77
CA ARG A 60 3.45 13.60 12.98
C ARG A 60 3.33 12.31 13.81
N GLY A 61 2.13 11.76 13.93
CA GLY A 61 1.86 10.54 14.69
C GLY A 61 2.39 9.26 14.03
N SER A 62 2.58 9.26 12.72
CA SER A 62 3.09 8.10 11.97
C SER A 62 4.60 8.09 11.78
N VAL A 63 5.22 9.25 11.50
CA VAL A 63 6.66 9.31 11.18
C VAL A 63 7.46 10.35 11.97
N GLY A 64 6.81 11.14 12.84
CA GLY A 64 7.44 12.26 13.54
C GLY A 64 8.43 11.91 14.65
N SER A 65 8.57 10.63 15.00
CA SER A 65 9.54 10.12 15.98
C SER A 65 9.87 8.65 15.73
N LEU A 66 10.93 8.13 16.36
CA LEU A 66 11.25 6.71 16.30
C LEU A 66 10.13 5.83 16.85
N ASN A 67 9.49 6.24 17.95
CA ASN A 67 8.35 5.51 18.52
C ASN A 67 7.15 5.50 17.55
N ALA A 68 6.84 6.64 16.91
CA ALA A 68 5.77 6.76 15.92
C ALA A 68 5.99 5.81 14.72
N VAL A 69 7.22 5.77 14.20
CA VAL A 69 7.59 4.85 13.11
C VAL A 69 7.47 3.40 13.57
N SER A 70 7.93 3.09 14.79
CA SER A 70 7.87 1.73 15.33
C SER A 70 6.43 1.25 15.52
N GLU A 71 5.55 2.10 16.03
CA GLU A 71 4.12 1.80 16.16
C GLU A 71 3.45 1.60 14.79
N THR A 72 3.75 2.50 13.85
CA THR A 72 3.23 2.41 12.47
C THR A 72 3.65 1.11 11.80
N LEU A 73 4.92 0.72 11.91
CA LEU A 73 5.42 -0.54 11.36
C LEU A 73 4.82 -1.76 12.08
N THR A 74 4.67 -1.68 13.41
CA THR A 74 4.05 -2.75 14.21
C THR A 74 2.61 -3.00 13.77
N ALA A 75 1.85 -1.94 13.50
CA ALA A 75 0.48 -2.05 12.99
C ALA A 75 0.43 -2.46 11.51
N ALA A 76 1.34 -1.93 10.67
CA ALA A 76 1.31 -2.15 9.22
C ALA A 76 1.85 -3.52 8.80
N ALA A 77 2.89 -4.04 9.47
CA ALA A 77 3.53 -5.30 9.12
C ALA A 77 2.55 -6.49 8.98
N PRO A 78 1.66 -6.79 9.93
CA PRO A 78 0.73 -7.90 9.79
C PRO A 78 -0.26 -7.68 8.61
N LEU A 79 -0.69 -6.44 8.36
CA LEU A 79 -1.59 -6.13 7.23
C LEU A 79 -0.90 -6.33 5.88
N VAL A 80 0.36 -5.90 5.76
CA VAL A 80 1.17 -6.12 4.56
C VAL A 80 1.36 -7.62 4.31
N LEU A 81 1.72 -8.38 5.35
CA LEU A 81 1.88 -9.83 5.23
C LEU A 81 0.57 -10.54 4.87
N ALA A 82 -0.56 -10.11 5.45
CA ALA A 82 -1.87 -10.65 5.10
C ALA A 82 -2.24 -10.37 3.64
N GLY A 83 -2.02 -9.15 3.15
CA GLY A 83 -2.26 -8.78 1.76
C GLY A 83 -1.37 -9.57 0.78
N LEU A 84 -0.09 -9.75 1.12
CA LEU A 84 0.84 -10.57 0.33
C LEU A 84 0.41 -12.04 0.31
N GLY A 85 -0.04 -12.58 1.44
CA GLY A 85 -0.57 -13.95 1.54
C GLY A 85 -1.82 -14.15 0.67
N LEU A 86 -2.76 -13.21 0.71
CA LEU A 86 -3.96 -13.20 -0.14
C LEU A 86 -3.58 -13.15 -1.63
N ALA A 87 -2.67 -12.24 -2.00
CA ALA A 87 -2.20 -12.12 -3.38
C ALA A 87 -1.54 -13.41 -3.88
N LEU A 88 -0.78 -14.09 -3.02
CA LEU A 88 -0.18 -15.38 -3.34
C LEU A 88 -1.23 -16.49 -3.53
N GLY A 89 -2.25 -16.54 -2.66
CA GLY A 89 -3.38 -17.47 -2.78
C GLY A 89 -4.17 -17.27 -4.07
N PHE A 90 -4.52 -16.03 -4.40
CA PHE A 90 -5.18 -15.70 -5.66
C PHE A 90 -4.33 -16.03 -6.88
N ARG A 91 -3.01 -15.81 -6.80
CA ARG A 91 -2.10 -16.22 -7.88
C ARG A 91 -2.04 -17.74 -8.07
N ALA A 92 -2.28 -18.52 -7.02
CA ALA A 92 -2.37 -19.98 -7.08
C ALA A 92 -3.75 -20.49 -7.54
N GLY A 93 -4.70 -19.60 -7.89
CA GLY A 93 -6.06 -19.98 -8.30
C GLY A 93 -6.94 -20.42 -7.12
N LEU A 94 -6.50 -20.19 -5.90
CA LEU A 94 -7.19 -20.58 -4.68
C LEU A 94 -8.13 -19.44 -4.27
N PHE A 95 -9.33 -19.46 -4.83
CA PHE A 95 -10.39 -18.46 -4.57
C PHE A 95 -11.29 -18.83 -3.39
N ASN A 96 -11.14 -20.04 -2.84
CA ASN A 96 -11.91 -20.54 -1.71
C ASN A 96 -11.07 -21.49 -0.83
N ILE A 97 -10.22 -20.91 0.02
CA ILE A 97 -9.43 -21.64 1.03
C ILE A 97 -10.19 -21.82 2.35
N GLY A 98 -11.49 -21.47 2.37
CA GLY A 98 -12.41 -21.70 3.49
C GLY A 98 -12.91 -20.43 4.16
N ALA A 99 -14.16 -20.09 3.85
CA ALA A 99 -15.19 -19.75 4.84
C ALA A 99 -16.13 -20.96 4.96
#